data_AF-A0A9X2JPB5-F1
#
_entry.id   AF-A0A9X2JPB5-F1
#
_cell.length_a   1.000
_cell.length_b   1.000
_cell.length_c   1.000
_cell.angle_alpha   90.00
_cell.angle_beta   90.00
_cell.angle_gamma   90.00
#
_symmetry.space_group_name_H-M   'P 1'
#
loop_
_entity.id
_entity.type
_entity.pdbx_description
1 polymer ?
#
loop_
_entity_poly.entity_id
_entity_poly.type
_entity_poly.pdbx_seq_one_letter_code
_entity_poly.pdbx_strand_id
1 'polypeptide(L)'
;MTRLSGETALGLAWIIAFTSSLAVLFVGEVLGQAPCVLCWFQRAFMFPLAIVLGLGLWWQDPRVGRYGVALALGGAAFAFWHMGLYVGLIPERIQPCMATGPSCTDDNQLLFGIPIPLMALVAFALIGLLSALSLKEKQT
;
A
#
# COMPACT_ATOMS: atom_id res chain seq x y z
N MET A 1 -5.87 22.98 16.89
CA MET A 1 -5.12 21.75 16.57
C MET A 1 -5.95 20.58 17.07
N THR A 2 -6.80 20.03 16.21
CA THR A 2 -7.61 18.84 16.50
C THR A 2 -6.67 17.67 16.76
N ARG A 3 -6.59 17.19 18.01
CA ARG A 3 -5.86 15.95 18.32
C ARG A 3 -6.59 14.81 17.63
N LEU A 4 -5.91 14.15 16.70
CA LEU A 4 -6.41 12.92 16.10
C LEU A 4 -6.26 11.82 17.17
N SER A 5 -7.37 11.26 17.65
CA SER A 5 -7.31 10.13 18.60
C SER A 5 -6.52 8.98 17.98
N GLY A 6 -5.74 8.25 18.79
CA GLY A 6 -4.97 7.10 18.30
C GLY A 6 -5.85 6.05 17.62
N GLU A 7 -7.11 5.93 18.03
CA GLU A 7 -8.11 5.04 17.41
C GLU A 7 -8.58 5.56 16.06
N THR A 8 -8.79 6.87 15.91
CA THR A 8 -9.19 7.45 14.62
C THR A 8 -8.04 7.39 13.62
N ALA A 9 -6.79 7.59 14.06
CA ALA A 9 -5.61 7.40 13.23
C ALA A 9 -5.52 5.94 12.72
N LEU A 10 -5.73 4.96 13.60
CA LEU A 10 -5.72 3.55 13.23
C LEU A 10 -6.88 3.19 12.28
N GLY A 11 -8.07 3.75 12.53
CA GLY A 11 -9.24 3.62 11.66
C GLY A 11 -8.98 4.14 10.26
N LEU A 12 -8.37 5.32 10.13
CA LEU A 12 -8.00 5.89 8.83
C LEU A 12 -6.95 5.03 8.12
N ALA A 13 -5.93 4.53 8.84
CA ALA A 13 -4.94 3.63 8.27
C ALA A 13 -5.58 2.37 7.70
N TRP A 14 -6.54 1.78 8.43
CA TRP A 14 -7.29 0.62 7.99
C TRP A 14 -8.15 0.89 6.75
N ILE A 15 -8.88 2.02 6.71
CA ILE A 15 -9.70 2.40 5.55
C ILE A 15 -8.82 2.50 4.30
N ILE A 16 -7.66 3.15 4.40
CA ILE A 16 -6.71 3.29 3.27
C ILE A 16 -6.21 1.90 2.84
N ALA A 17 -5.79 1.04 3.78
CA ALA A 17 -5.31 -0.30 3.46
C ALA A 17 -6.39 -1.16 2.80
N PHE A 18 -7.62 -1.13 3.30
CA PHE A 18 -8.75 -1.90 2.80
C PHE A 18 -9.17 -1.45 1.41
N THR A 19 -9.37 -0.14 1.21
CA THR A 19 -9.73 0.44 -0.10
C THR A 19 -8.62 0.22 -1.14
N SER A 20 -7.34 0.36 -0.75
CA SER A 20 -6.21 0.06 -1.64
C SER A 20 -6.16 -1.42 -2.04
N SER A 21 -6.48 -2.33 -1.10
CA SER A 21 -6.53 -3.77 -1.37
C SER A 21 -7.66 -4.11 -2.35
N LEU A 22 -8.84 -3.51 -2.19
CA LEU A 22 -9.94 -3.68 -3.13
C LEU A 22 -9.63 -3.08 -4.50
N ALA A 23 -9.03 -1.88 -4.55
CA ALA A 23 -8.67 -1.23 -5.79
C ALA A 23 -7.70 -2.08 -6.63
N VAL A 24 -6.67 -2.65 -6.00
CA VAL A 24 -5.69 -3.46 -6.73
C VAL A 24 -6.26 -4.80 -7.19
N LEU A 25 -7.21 -5.38 -6.45
CA LEU A 25 -7.96 -6.57 -6.88
C LEU A 25 -8.87 -6.24 -8.06
N PHE A 26 -9.57 -5.09 -8.03
CA PHE A 26 -10.40 -4.64 -9.14
C PHE A 26 -9.59 -4.45 -10.43
N VAL A 27 -8.41 -3.82 -10.34
CA VAL A 27 -7.52 -3.65 -11.49
C VAL A 27 -7.04 -5.00 -12.06
N GLY A 28 -6.75 -5.97 -11.18
CA GLY A 28 -6.30 -7.30 -11.60
C GLY A 28 -7.40 -8.14 -12.24
N GLU A 29 -8.51 -8.30 -11.53
CA GLU A 29 -9.53 -9.30 -11.85
C GLU A 29 -10.63 -8.76 -12.76
N VAL A 30 -10.95 -7.46 -12.65
CA VAL A 30 -12.07 -6.85 -13.41
C VAL A 30 -11.57 -6.12 -14.64
N LEU A 31 -10.50 -5.33 -14.52
CA LEU A 31 -9.88 -4.66 -15.68
C LEU A 31 -8.94 -5.59 -16.47
N GLY A 32 -8.68 -6.80 -15.96
CA GLY A 32 -7.85 -7.81 -16.63
C GLY A 32 -6.36 -7.45 -16.70
N GLN A 33 -5.89 -6.52 -15.84
CA GLN A 33 -4.53 -6.01 -15.89
C GLN A 33 -3.63 -6.80 -14.94
N ALA A 34 -2.79 -7.69 -15.48
CA ALA A 34 -1.94 -8.55 -14.68
C ALA A 34 -0.88 -7.73 -13.92
N PRO A 35 -0.59 -8.04 -12.64
CA PRO A 35 0.45 -7.33 -11.90
C PRO A 35 1.84 -7.59 -12.52
N CYS A 36 2.75 -6.62 -12.37
CA CYS A 36 4.18 -6.85 -12.53
C CYS A 36 4.78 -7.47 -11.25
N VAL A 37 6.03 -7.92 -11.32
CA VAL A 37 6.72 -8.55 -10.18
C VAL A 37 6.76 -7.63 -8.94
N LEU A 38 7.01 -6.33 -9.15
CA LEU A 38 7.01 -5.36 -8.06
C LEU A 38 5.62 -5.12 -7.47
N CYS A 39 4.59 -5.03 -8.32
CA CYS A 39 3.19 -4.94 -7.85
C CYS A 39 2.79 -6.18 -7.04
N TRP A 40 3.27 -7.37 -7.41
CA TRP A 40 3.00 -8.59 -6.67
C TRP A 40 3.59 -8.52 -5.25
N PHE A 41 4.85 -8.08 -5.11
CA PHE A 41 5.44 -7.85 -3.79
C PHE A 41 4.68 -6.80 -2.99
N GLN A 42 4.26 -5.69 -3.62
CA GLN A 42 3.44 -4.67 -2.94
C GLN A 42 2.11 -5.24 -2.43
N ARG A 43 1.42 -6.10 -3.21
CA ARG A 43 0.20 -6.81 -2.76
C ARG A 43 0.46 -7.68 -1.54
N ALA A 44 1.59 -8.38 -1.51
CA ALA A 44 1.98 -9.23 -0.37
C ALA A 44 2.13 -8.43 0.94
N PHE A 45 2.49 -7.14 0.89
CA PHE A 45 2.50 -6.28 2.07
C PHE A 45 1.14 -5.61 2.34
N MET A 46 0.39 -5.23 1.30
CA MET A 46 -0.87 -4.50 1.45
C MET A 46 -2.00 -5.37 2.02
N PHE A 47 -2.17 -6.60 1.53
CA PHE A 47 -3.30 -7.45 1.95
C PHE A 47 -3.26 -7.85 3.43
N PRO A 48 -2.11 -8.28 4.00
CA PRO A 48 -2.03 -8.53 5.43
C PRO A 48 -2.29 -7.28 6.26
N LEU A 49 -1.92 -6.11 5.75
CA LEU A 49 -2.08 -4.83 6.44
C LEU A 49 -3.57 -4.51 6.68
N ALA A 50 -4.42 -4.71 5.67
CA ALA A 50 -5.87 -4.54 5.80
C ALA A 50 -6.48 -5.49 6.85
N ILE A 51 -5.99 -6.74 6.92
CA ILE A 51 -6.47 -7.74 7.89
C ILE A 51 -5.99 -7.40 9.30
N VAL A 52 -4.68 -7.18 9.47
CA VAL A 52 -4.05 -6.95 10.78
C VAL A 52 -4.60 -5.70 11.44
N LEU A 53 -4.68 -4.57 10.72
CA LEU A 53 -5.24 -3.34 11.28
C LEU A 53 -6.74 -3.48 11.60
N GLY A 54 -7.49 -4.22 10.78
CA GLY A 54 -8.92 -4.46 11.01
C GLY A 54 -9.17 -5.29 12.26
N LEU A 55 -8.38 -6.36 12.45
CA LEU A 55 -8.43 -7.18 13.66
C LEU A 55 -8.03 -6.39 14.91
N GLY A 56 -7.03 -5.52 14.81
CA GLY A 56 -6.64 -4.67 15.92
C GLY A 56 -7.70 -3.64 16.30
N LEU A 57 -8.45 -3.09 15.33
CA LEU A 57 -9.62 -2.27 15.60
C LEU A 57 -10.75 -3.08 16.24
N TRP A 58 -11.02 -4.29 15.75
CA TRP A 58 -12.07 -5.17 16.29
C TRP A 58 -11.82 -5.56 17.76
N TRP A 59 -10.58 -5.90 18.09
CA TRP A 59 -10.19 -6.24 19.47
C TRP A 59 -9.78 -5.04 20.31
N GLN A 60 -9.87 -3.82 19.78
CA GLN A 60 -9.40 -2.60 20.44
C GLN A 60 -7.94 -2.70 20.92
N ASP A 61 -7.09 -3.45 20.20
CA ASP A 61 -5.67 -3.59 20.50
C ASP A 61 -4.88 -2.45 19.82
N PRO A 62 -4.43 -1.44 20.58
CA PRO A 62 -3.68 -0.31 20.03
C PRO A 62 -2.28 -0.69 19.57
N ARG A 63 -1.72 -1.80 20.06
CA ARG A 63 -0.33 -2.18 19.80
C ARG A 63 -0.18 -2.66 18.36
N VAL A 64 -1.29 -2.95 17.69
CA VAL A 64 -1.33 -3.38 16.30
C VAL A 64 -0.67 -2.37 15.35
N GLY A 65 -0.64 -1.07 15.72
CA GLY A 65 0.02 -0.02 14.94
C GLY A 65 1.48 -0.32 14.63
N ARG A 66 2.19 -1.10 15.48
CA ARG A 66 3.59 -1.50 15.23
C ARG A 66 3.73 -2.39 14.00
N TYR A 67 2.76 -3.28 13.79
CA TYR A 67 2.70 -4.14 12.61
C TYR A 67 2.31 -3.34 11.38
N GLY A 68 1.41 -2.36 11.53
CA GLY A 68 1.07 -1.40 10.48
C GLY A 68 2.31 -0.65 9.98
N VAL A 69 3.12 -0.11 10.90
CA VAL A 69 4.39 0.56 10.55
C VAL A 69 5.35 -0.41 9.87
N ALA A 70 5.60 -1.59 10.44
CA ALA A 70 6.55 -2.55 9.88
C ALA A 70 6.19 -3.00 8.45
N LEU A 71 4.93 -3.37 8.23
CA LEU A 71 4.44 -3.79 6.92
C LEU A 71 4.39 -2.63 5.92
N ALA A 72 4.00 -1.43 6.38
CA ALA A 72 3.97 -0.24 5.54
C ALA A 72 5.37 0.17 5.07
N LEU A 73 6.39 0.06 5.92
CA LEU A 73 7.79 0.34 5.53
C LEU A 73 8.28 -0.65 4.47
N GLY A 74 7.98 -1.95 4.64
CA GLY A 74 8.29 -2.96 3.64
C GLY A 74 7.63 -2.66 2.29
N GLY A 75 6.32 -2.42 2.29
CA GLY A 75 5.58 -2.05 1.08
C GLY A 75 6.06 -0.74 0.44
N ALA A 76 6.37 0.27 1.25
CA ALA A 76 6.90 1.56 0.80
C ALA A 76 8.27 1.42 0.13
N ALA A 77 9.16 0.54 0.62
CA ALA A 77 10.45 0.30 0.01
C ALA A 77 10.29 -0.26 -1.42
N PHE A 78 9.42 -1.26 -1.61
CA PHE A 78 9.10 -1.79 -2.94
C PHE A 78 8.40 -0.75 -3.83
N ALA A 79 7.50 0.06 -3.28
CA ALA A 79 6.84 1.14 -4.02
C ALA A 79 7.80 2.24 -4.46
N PHE A 80 8.76 2.60 -3.60
CA PHE A 80 9.80 3.58 -3.92
C PHE A 80 10.72 3.05 -5.03
N TRP A 81 11.16 1.79 -4.92
CA TRP A 81 11.94 1.15 -5.98
C TRP A 81 11.18 1.10 -7.31
N HIS A 82 9.89 0.75 -7.26
CA HIS A 82 9.04 0.72 -8.43
C HIS A 82 8.87 2.11 -9.06
N MET A 83 8.74 3.15 -8.24
CA MET A 83 8.70 4.54 -8.73
C MET A 83 10.01 4.95 -9.39
N GLY A 84 11.16 4.54 -8.84
CA GLY A 84 12.49 4.79 -9.42
C GLY A 84 12.67 4.17 -10.81
N LEU A 85 12.14 2.96 -11.01
CA LEU A 85 12.10 2.31 -12.33
C LEU A 85 11.14 3.06 -13.29
N TYR A 86 9.97 3.45 -12.81
CA TYR A 86 8.95 4.14 -13.62
C TYR A 86 9.45 5.49 -14.15
N VAL A 87 10.13 6.29 -13.33
CA VAL A 87 10.67 7.60 -13.75
C VAL A 87 11.97 7.51 -14.55
N GLY A 88 12.49 6.30 -14.79
CA GLY A 88 13.73 6.08 -15.53
C GLY A 88 15.01 6.45 -14.79
N LEU A 89 14.95 6.63 -13.45
CA LEU A 89 16.16 6.87 -12.63
C LEU A 89 17.06 5.63 -12.60
N ILE A 90 16.45 4.44 -12.70
CA ILE A 90 17.14 3.15 -12.76
C ILE A 90 16.94 2.58 -14.17
N PRO A 91 18.01 2.25 -14.92
CA PRO A 91 17.93 1.86 -16.33
C PRO A 91 17.44 0.42 -16.55
N GLU A 92 16.63 -0.11 -15.65
CA GLU A 92 16.13 -1.48 -15.69
C GLU A 92 14.63 -1.51 -16.03
N ARG A 93 14.20 -2.51 -16.79
CA ARG A 93 12.79 -2.63 -17.21
C ARG A 93 11.97 -3.30 -16.14
N ILE A 94 10.75 -2.81 -15.94
CA ILE A 94 9.75 -3.42 -15.07
C ILE A 94 9.33 -4.75 -15.70
N GLN A 95 9.46 -5.83 -14.92
CA GLN A 95 9.23 -7.18 -15.41
C GLN A 95 7.77 -7.60 -15.21
N PRO A 96 7.09 -8.14 -16.23
CA PRO A 96 5.75 -8.70 -16.08
C PRO A 96 5.78 -9.98 -15.22
N CYS A 97 4.70 -10.28 -14.47
CA CYS A 97 4.58 -11.57 -13.78
C CYS A 97 4.14 -12.72 -14.69
N MET A 98 3.45 -12.41 -15.80
CA MET A 98 2.99 -13.41 -16.77
C MET A 98 3.77 -13.27 -18.07
N ALA A 99 4.01 -14.40 -18.74
CA ALA A 99 4.70 -14.44 -20.03
C ALA A 99 3.87 -13.82 -21.17
N THR A 100 2.54 -13.76 -21.01
CA THR A 100 1.59 -13.30 -22.03
C THR A 100 0.46 -12.50 -21.41
N GLY A 101 0.01 -11.44 -22.09
CA GLY A 101 -1.13 -10.59 -21.68
C GLY A 101 -0.72 -9.18 -21.23
N PRO A 102 -1.69 -8.26 -21.09
CA PRO A 102 -1.42 -6.91 -20.61
C PRO A 102 -0.98 -6.96 -19.15
N SER A 103 0.20 -6.43 -18.88
CA SER A 103 0.75 -6.32 -17.52
C SER A 103 0.85 -4.85 -17.11
N CYS A 104 0.98 -4.57 -15.81
CA CYS A 104 1.33 -3.24 -15.29
C CYS A 104 2.78 -2.84 -15.64
N THR A 105 3.10 -2.81 -16.93
CA THR A 105 4.35 -2.36 -17.52
C THR A 105 4.06 -1.27 -18.54
N ASP A 106 5.02 -0.36 -18.74
CA ASP A 106 4.95 0.71 -19.73
C ASP A 106 3.68 1.58 -19.57
N ASP A 107 2.94 1.85 -20.65
CA ASP A 107 1.77 2.74 -20.67
C ASP A 107 0.61 2.27 -19.77
N ASN A 108 0.55 0.96 -19.46
CA ASN A 108 -0.48 0.40 -18.57
C ASN A 108 -0.23 0.71 -17.08
N GLN A 109 0.86 1.41 -16.73
CA GLN A 109 1.08 1.84 -15.35
C GLN A 109 0.27 3.06 -14.93
N LEU A 110 -0.51 3.66 -15.83
CA LEU A 110 -1.36 4.79 -15.54
C LEU A 110 -2.79 4.32 -15.27
N LEU A 111 -3.29 4.62 -14.06
CA LEU A 111 -4.69 4.46 -13.72
C LEU A 111 -5.29 5.87 -13.52
N PHE A 112 -6.30 6.23 -14.32
CA PHE A 112 -6.87 7.57 -14.35
C PHE A 112 -5.83 8.70 -14.55
N GLY A 113 -4.74 8.42 -15.28
CA GLY A 113 -3.64 9.38 -15.49
C GLY A 113 -2.64 9.49 -14.33
N ILE A 114 -2.79 8.71 -13.26
CA ILE A 114 -1.87 8.66 -12.12
C ILE A 114 -1.08 7.36 -12.16
N PRO A 115 0.26 7.39 -11.98
CA PRO A 115 1.07 6.18 -11.91
C PRO A 115 0.66 5.30 -10.72
N ILE A 116 0.41 4.02 -11.00
CA ILE A 116 0.22 2.98 -9.98
C ILE A 116 1.31 2.98 -8.89
N PRO A 117 2.63 3.05 -9.22
CA PRO A 117 3.66 3.09 -8.19
C PRO A 117 3.56 4.30 -7.27
N LEU A 118 3.12 5.45 -7.78
CA LEU A 118 2.92 6.66 -6.98
C LEU A 118 1.76 6.48 -6.00
N MET A 119 0.61 5.97 -6.46
CA MET A 119 -0.54 5.72 -5.60
C MET A 119 -0.19 4.72 -4.48
N ALA A 120 0.54 3.65 -4.81
CA ALA A 120 1.00 2.68 -3.84
C ALA A 120 1.94 3.30 -2.80
N LEU A 121 2.90 4.11 -3.23
CA LEU A 121 3.83 4.79 -2.33
C LEU A 121 3.10 5.73 -1.36
N VAL A 122 2.15 6.52 -1.87
CA VAL A 122 1.32 7.41 -1.04
C VAL A 122 0.48 6.60 -0.04
N ALA A 123 -0.15 5.51 -0.49
CA ALA A 123 -0.94 4.65 0.40
C ALA A 123 -0.09 4.08 1.54
N PHE A 124 1.07 3.47 1.24
CA PHE A 124 1.95 2.94 2.27
C PHE A 124 2.51 4.02 3.19
N ALA A 125 2.87 5.19 2.67
CA ALA A 125 3.35 6.31 3.49
C ALA A 125 2.28 6.80 4.47
N LEU A 126 1.03 6.98 4.01
CA LEU A 126 -0.08 7.40 4.86
C LEU A 126 -0.41 6.36 5.92
N ILE A 127 -0.48 5.08 5.54
CA ILE A 127 -0.71 3.97 6.47
C ILE A 127 0.38 3.93 7.54
N GLY A 128 1.65 4.04 7.16
CA GLY A 128 2.79 4.03 8.08
C GLY A 128 2.75 5.21 9.04
N LEU A 129 2.48 6.42 8.52
CA LEU A 129 2.36 7.64 9.33
C LEU A 129 1.21 7.53 10.34
N LEU A 130 0.03 7.15 9.87
CA LEU A 130 -1.16 7.01 10.73
C LEU A 130 -0.98 5.91 11.79
N SER A 131 -0.36 4.79 11.41
CA SER A 131 -0.03 3.72 12.34
C SER A 131 0.99 4.17 13.39
N ALA A 132 1.98 4.99 13.02
CA ALA A 132 2.95 5.56 13.96
C ALA A 132 2.31 6.60 14.90
N LEU A 133 1.41 7.45 14.38
CA LEU A 133 0.66 8.42 15.19
C LEU A 133 -0.25 7.72 16.21
N SER A 134 -0.88 6.61 15.82
CA SER A 134 -1.70 5.79 16.71
C SER A 134 -0.92 5.28 17.92
N LEU A 135 0.34 4.88 17.73
CA LEU A 135 1.22 4.43 18.82
C LEU A 135 1.65 5.56 19.75
N LYS A 136 1.87 6.76 19.22
CA LYS A 136 2.40 7.90 19.98
C LYS A 136 1.37 8.47 20.97
N GLU A 137 0.10 8.57 20.58
CA GLU A 137 -0.97 9.11 21.46
C GLU A 137 -1.22 8.21 22.69
N LYS A 138 -1.00 6.89 22.58
CA LYS A 138 -1.22 5.98 23.71
C LYS A 138 -0.03 5.88 24.69
N GLN A 139 1.12 6.43 24.31
CA GLN A 139 2.31 6.46 25.17
C GLN A 139 2.39 7.72 26.04
N THR A 140 1.56 8.72 25.78
CA THR A 140 1.42 9.96 26.57
C THR A 140 0.29 9.85 27.57
#